data_AF-A0A2E8R3V3-F1
#
_entry.id   AF-A0A2E8R3V3-F1
#
_cell.length_a   1.000
_cell.length_b   1.000
_cell.length_c   1.000
_cell.angle_alpha   90.00
_cell.angle_beta   90.00
_cell.angle_gamma   90.00
#
_symmetry.space_group_name_H-M   'P 1'
#
loop_
_entity.id
_entity.type
_entity.pdbx_description
1 polymer ?
#
loop_
_entity_poly.entity_id
_entity_poly.type
_entity_poly.pdbx_seq_one_letter_code
_entity_poly.pdbx_strand_id
1 'polypeptide(L)' 'MAKKAVASLQTGSKKLTKVIKMTKKDGSNSYVFSESIIPPDLANEWLNKK' A
#
# COMPACT_ATOMS: atom_id res chain seq x y z
N MET A 1 -47.91 -6.38 0.20
CA MET A 1 -46.53 -6.90 0.08
C MET A 1 -45.54 -5.80 0.44
N ALA A 2 -44.81 -5.93 1.54
CA ALA A 2 -43.75 -4.98 1.87
C ALA A 2 -42.49 -5.34 1.06
N LYS A 3 -42.05 -4.44 0.18
CA LYS A 3 -40.75 -4.57 -0.51
C LYS A 3 -39.66 -4.44 0.56
N LYS A 4 -39.15 -5.57 1.05
CA LYS A 4 -37.94 -5.59 1.87
C LYS A 4 -36.77 -5.23 0.96
N ALA A 5 -36.25 -4.02 1.10
CA ALA A 5 -34.99 -3.64 0.47
C ALA A 5 -33.87 -4.39 1.20
N VAL A 6 -33.30 -5.40 0.56
CA VAL A 6 -32.11 -6.08 1.07
C VAL A 6 -30.90 -5.30 0.56
N ALA A 7 -30.31 -4.49 1.43
CA ALA A 7 -29.03 -3.85 1.14
C ALA A 7 -27.93 -4.91 1.20
N SER A 8 -27.17 -5.08 0.11
CA SER A 8 -25.96 -5.90 0.12
C SER A 8 -24.77 -5.03 0.52
N LEU A 9 -23.91 -5.55 1.39
CA LEU A 9 -22.65 -4.90 1.71
C LEU A 9 -21.66 -5.26 0.58
N GLN A 10 -21.16 -4.24 -0.13
CA GLN A 10 -20.17 -4.47 -1.18
C GLN A 10 -18.86 -4.89 -0.51
N THR A 11 -18.64 -6.20 -0.40
CA THR A 11 -17.45 -6.79 0.19
C THR A 11 -16.41 -7.02 -0.90
N GLY A 12 -15.22 -6.45 -0.71
CA GLY A 12 -14.16 -6.43 -1.73
C GLY A 12 -13.59 -5.02 -1.93
N SER A 13 -12.91 -4.49 -0.91
CA SER A 13 -12.10 -3.29 -1.11
C SER A 13 -10.79 -3.67 -1.81
N LYS A 14 -10.34 -2.85 -2.76
CA LYS A 14 -8.97 -2.94 -3.27
C LYS A 14 -8.05 -2.54 -2.10
N LYS A 15 -7.52 -3.54 -1.39
CA LYS A 15 -6.55 -3.31 -0.32
C LYS A 15 -5.30 -2.72 -0.95
N LEU A 16 -4.89 -1.56 -0.45
CA LEU A 16 -3.67 -0.87 -0.84
C LEU A 16 -2.81 -0.68 0.41
N THR A 17 -1.51 -0.75 0.23
CA THR A 17 -0.52 -0.60 1.29
C THR A 17 0.45 0.51 0.91
N LYS A 18 0.76 1.38 1.87
CA LYS A 18 1.83 2.37 1.73
C LYS A 18 3.16 1.69 2.08
N VAL A 19 4.07 1.65 1.12
CA VAL A 19 5.45 1.18 1.33
C VAL A 19 6.37 2.39 1.45
N ILE A 20 7.31 2.32 2.39
CA ILE A 20 8.30 3.37 2.65
C ILE A 20 9.67 2.72 2.76
N LYS A 21 10.61 3.10 1.88
CA LYS A 21 12.01 2.64 1.93
C LYS A 21 12.91 3.79 2.33
N MET A 22 13.79 3.51 3.29
CA MET A 22 14.85 4.42 3.71
C MET A 22 16.15 4.04 3.01
N THR A 23 16.82 5.01 2.38
CA THR A 23 18.16 4.83 1.80
C THR A 23 19.13 5.81 2.42
N LYS A 24 20.35 5.35 2.69
CA LYS A 24 21.43 6.21 3.18
C LYS A 24 21.96 7.02 2.00
N LYS A 25 22.14 8.33 2.20
CA LYS A 25 22.76 9.19 1.19
C LYS A 25 24.28 8.96 1.19
N ASP A 26 24.83 8.66 0.02
CA ASP A 26 26.27 8.45 -0.12
C ASP A 26 27.05 9.73 0.27
N GLY A 27 27.99 9.59 1.19
CA GLY A 27 28.83 10.69 1.68
C GLY A 27 28.22 11.57 2.77
N SER A 28 26.99 11.33 3.23
CA SER A 28 26.41 12.05 4.38
C SER A 28 25.83 11.12 5.45
N ASN A 29 25.61 11.64 6.66
CA ASN A 29 24.90 10.93 7.73
C ASN A 29 23.37 11.11 7.64
N SER A 30 22.86 11.30 6.43
CA SER A 30 21.46 11.63 6.18
C SER A 30 20.75 10.48 5.47
N TYR A 31 19.45 10.35 5.74
CA TYR A 31 18.59 9.34 5.14
C TYR A 31 17.56 10.01 4.25
N VAL A 32 17.24 9.37 3.13
CA VAL A 32 16.15 9.76 2.24
C VAL A 32 15.07 8.69 2.31
N PHE A 33 13.81 9.12 2.31
CA PHE A 33 12.65 8.23 2.32
C PHE A 33 11.95 8.31 0.96
N SER A 34 11.70 7.14 0.36
CA SER A 34 10.85 7.00 -0.82
C SER A 34 9.56 6.29 -0.42
N GLU A 35 8.41 6.81 -0.85
CA GLU A 35 7.11 6.23 -0.56
C GLU A 35 6.32 5.90 -1.83
N SER A 36 5.51 4.85 -1.77
CA SER A 36 4.59 4.46 -2.84
C SER A 36 3.35 3.76 -2.28
N ILE A 37 2.24 3.80 -3.01
CA ILE A 37 0.98 3.13 -2.65
C ILE A 37 0.74 2.03 -3.68
N ILE A 38 0.79 0.78 -3.24
CA ILE A 38 0.74 -0.41 -4.11
C ILE A 38 -0.15 -1.51 -3.51
N PRO A 39 -0.56 -2.51 -4.30
CA PRO A 39 -1.16 -3.73 -3.76
C PRO A 39 -0.23 -4.42 -2.74
N PRO A 40 -0.78 -5.01 -1.66
CA PRO A 40 0.00 -5.70 -0.63
C PRO A 40 0.94 -6.78 -1.19
N ASP A 41 0.51 -7.48 -2.24
CA ASP A 41 1.27 -8.60 -2.83
C ASP A 41 2.58 -8.13 -3.50
N LEU A 42 2.63 -6.87 -3.95
CA LEU A 42 3.80 -6.28 -4.61
C LEU A 42 4.75 -5.59 -3.61
N ALA A 43 4.39 -5.53 -2.32
CA ALA A 43 5.17 -4.82 -1.31
C ALA A 43 6.60 -5.37 -1.15
N ASN A 44 6.73 -6.70 -1.12
CA ASN A 44 8.03 -7.36 -0.96
C ASN A 44 8.94 -7.13 -2.17
N GLU A 45 8.39 -7.19 -3.39
CA GLU A 45 9.14 -6.93 -4.62
C GLU A 45 9.64 -5.48 -4.64
N TRP A 46 8.78 -4.53 -4.29
CA TRP A 46 9.13 -3.12 -4.25
C TRP A 46 10.26 -2.83 -3.24
N LEU A 47 10.21 -3.43 -2.05
CA LEU A 47 11.24 -3.26 -1.02
C LEU A 47 12.60 -3.87 -1.41
N ASN A 48 12.59 -4.97 -2.17
CA ASN A 48 13.80 -5.66 -2.62
C ASN A 48 14.53 -4.95 -3.78
N LYS A 49 13.87 -4.01 -4.47
CA LYS A 49 14.49 -3.19 -5.50
C LYS A 49 15.64 -2.41 -4.89
N LYS A 50 16.88 -2.62 -5.34
CA LYS A 50 18.08 -1.96 -4.81
C LYS A 50 18.06 -0.46 -5.10
#